data_AF-A0A7L0WYV6-F1
#
_entry.id   AF-A0A7L0WYV6-F1
#
_cell.length_a   1.000
_cell.length_b   1.000
_cell.length_c   1.000
_cell.angle_alpha   90.00
_cell.angle_beta   90.00
_cell.angle_gamma   90.00
#
_symmetry.space_group_name_H-M   'P 1'
#
loop_
_entity.id
_entity.type
_entity.pdbx_description
1 polymer ?
#
loop_
_entity_poly.entity_id
_entity_poly.type
_entity_poly.pdbx_seq_one_letter_code
_entity_poly.pdbx_strand_id
1 'polypeptide(L)' 'VGSVVRRFLAEYGSGTPSRLKVLDAYLLYVLLTGALQFGYCLGVGTFPFNSFLSGFISAVGSFILG' A
#
# COMPACT_ATOMS: atom_id res chain seq x y z
N VAL A 1 11.54 -2.14 -21.96
CA VAL A 1 10.96 -2.09 -20.59
C VAL A 1 11.81 -1.26 -19.63
N GLY A 2 13.09 -1.58 -19.41
CA GLY A 2 13.94 -0.84 -18.45
C GLY A 2 14.11 0.66 -18.73
N SER A 3 14.15 1.10 -20.00
CA SER A 3 14.21 2.53 -20.34
C SER A 3 12.92 3.28 -20.02
N VAL A 4 11.77 2.60 -20.12
CA VAL A 4 10.44 3.17 -19.85
C VAL A 4 10.28 3.37 -18.35
N VAL A 5 10.61 2.36 -17.54
CA VAL A 5 10.56 2.45 -16.07
C VAL A 5 11.47 3.55 -15.55
N ARG A 6 12.70 3.66 -16.09
CA ARG A 6 13.64 4.72 -15.71
C ARG A 6 13.12 6.12 -16.05
N ARG A 7 12.47 6.30 -17.20
CA ARG A 7 11.83 7.57 -17.56
C ARG A 7 10.72 7.95 -16.58
N PHE A 8 9.81 7.02 -16.27
CA PHE A 8 8.73 7.28 -15.31
C PHE A 8 9.24 7.61 -13.91
N LEU A 9 10.29 6.91 -13.43
CA LEU A 9 10.91 7.20 -12.14
C LEU A 9 11.58 8.59 -12.11
N ALA A 10 12.27 8.97 -13.17
CA ALA A 10 12.91 10.28 -13.27
C ALA A 10 11.87 11.41 -13.27
N GLU A 11 10.80 11.25 -14.05
CA GLU A 11 9.71 12.23 -14.17
C GLU A 11 8.94 12.38 -12.85
N TYR A 12 8.66 11.27 -12.17
CA TYR A 12 8.02 11.29 -10.85
C TYR A 12 8.91 11.97 -9.79
N GLY A 13 10.23 11.78 -9.89
CA GLY A 13 11.22 12.40 -9.02
C GLY A 13 11.28 13.93 -9.17
N SER A 14 11.19 14.46 -10.39
CA SER A 14 11.29 15.90 -10.67
C SER A 14 9.95 16.63 -10.61
N GLY A 15 8.86 16.00 -11.05
CA GLY A 15 7.55 16.64 -11.24
C GLY A 15 6.64 16.63 -10.02
N THR A 16 6.83 15.70 -9.07
CA THR A 16 5.91 15.55 -7.94
C THR A 16 6.36 16.36 -6.72
N PRO A 17 5.50 17.23 -6.15
CA PRO A 17 5.83 18.00 -4.94
C PRO A 17 6.01 17.10 -3.71
N SER A 18 6.87 17.50 -2.77
CA SER A 18 7.25 16.69 -1.60
C SER A 18 6.07 16.23 -0.75
N ARG A 19 5.00 17.04 -0.63
CA ARG A 19 3.79 16.68 0.12
C ARG A 19 3.05 15.48 -0.50
N LEU A 20 3.01 15.38 -1.83
CA LEU A 20 2.43 14.24 -2.53
C LEU A 20 3.30 12.99 -2.38
N LYS A 21 4.64 13.13 -2.42
CA LYS A 21 5.54 12.00 -2.19
C LYS A 21 5.39 11.38 -0.80
N VAL A 22 5.13 12.20 0.22
CA VAL A 22 4.84 11.72 1.58
C VAL A 22 3.51 10.97 1.63
N LEU A 23 2.49 11.45 0.90
CA LEU A 23 1.21 10.77 0.77
C LEU A 23 1.35 9.42 0.06
N ASP A 24 2.10 9.38 -1.05
CA ASP A 24 2.40 8.14 -1.77
C ASP A 24 3.16 7.14 -0.89
N ALA A 25 4.10 7.62 -0.06
CA ALA A 25 4.79 6.77 0.92
C ALA A 25 3.83 6.21 2.00
N TYR A 26 2.86 7.01 2.44
CA TYR A 26 1.81 6.55 3.35
C TYR A 26 0.91 5.50 2.69
N LEU A 27 0.46 5.72 1.45
CA LEU A 27 -0.34 4.77 0.68
C LEU A 27 0.40 3.44 0.48
N LEU A 28 1.71 3.50 0.19
CA LEU A 28 2.56 2.32 0.10
C LEU A 28 2.62 1.56 1.44
N TYR A 29 2.76 2.27 2.57
CA TYR A 29 2.75 1.65 3.90
C TYR A 29 1.42 0.93 4.19
N VAL A 30 0.29 1.57 3.90
CA VAL A 30 -1.05 0.99 4.12
C VAL A 30 -1.25 -0.25 3.23
N LEU A 31 -0.84 -0.17 1.96
CA LEU A 31 -0.90 -1.30 1.03
C LEU A 31 -0.07 -2.50 1.52
N LEU A 32 1.17 -2.25 1.95
CA LEU A 32 2.04 -3.29 2.51
C LEU A 32 1.43 -3.91 3.77
N THR A 33 0.85 -3.10 4.65
CA THR A 33 0.17 -3.58 5.86
C THR A 33 -0.98 -4.52 5.52
N GLY A 34 -1.84 -4.15 4.57
CA GLY A 34 -2.93 -5.00 4.09
C GLY A 34 -2.44 -6.29 3.43
N ALA A 35 -1.36 -6.21 2.64
CA ALA A 35 -0.74 -7.38 2.00
C ALA A 35 -0.14 -8.35 3.04
N LEU A 36 0.51 -7.84 4.08
CA LEU A 36 1.05 -8.66 5.18
C LEU A 36 -0.07 -9.33 5.98
N GLN A 37 -1.15 -8.60 6.29
CA GLN A 37 -2.34 -9.18 6.93
C GLN A 37 -2.93 -10.31 6.09
N PHE A 38 -3.07 -10.09 4.79
CA PHE A 38 -3.58 -11.10 3.86
C PHE A 38 -2.65 -12.31 3.79
N GLY A 39 -1.34 -12.10 3.68
CA GLY A 39 -0.34 -13.17 3.70
C GLY A 39 -0.38 -14.00 4.98
N TYR A 40 -0.52 -13.35 6.14
CA TYR A 40 -0.68 -14.04 7.43
C TYR A 40 -1.94 -14.90 7.45
N CYS A 41 -3.06 -14.37 6.98
CA CYS A 41 -4.34 -15.08 6.90
C CYS A 41 -4.25 -16.34 6.01
N LEU A 42 -3.53 -16.26 4.88
CA LEU A 42 -3.28 -17.39 4.00
C LEU A 42 -2.35 -18.44 4.62
N GLY A 43 -1.33 -18.04 5.38
CA GLY A 43 -0.31 -18.94 5.91
C GLY A 43 -0.67 -19.60 7.25
N VAL A 44 -1.27 -18.85 8.18
CA VAL A 44 -1.54 -19.31 9.56
C VAL A 44 -3.02 -19.66 9.77
N GLY A 45 -3.90 -19.12 8.92
CA GLY A 45 -5.35 -19.34 8.97
C GLY A 45 -6.13 -18.11 9.41
N THR A 46 -7.44 -18.28 9.52
CA THR A 46 -8.42 -17.18 9.58
C THR A 46 -8.94 -16.86 10.98
N PHE A 47 -8.47 -17.53 12.04
CA PHE A 47 -8.99 -17.32 13.39
C PHE A 47 -8.17 -16.28 14.17
N PRO A 48 -8.77 -15.19 14.72
CA PRO A 48 -10.18 -14.79 14.62
C PRO A 48 -10.50 -13.94 13.37
N PHE A 49 -11.54 -14.34 12.61
CA PHE A 49 -11.82 -13.80 11.28
C PHE A 49 -12.26 -12.33 11.29
N ASN A 50 -13.08 -11.94 12.26
CA ASN A 50 -13.55 -10.57 12.38
C ASN A 50 -12.43 -9.56 12.66
N SER A 51 -11.40 -9.97 13.41
CA SER A 51 -10.24 -9.11 13.68
C SER A 51 -9.38 -8.94 12.43
N PHE A 52 -9.17 -10.01 11.65
CA PHE A 52 -8.53 -9.92 10.34
C PHE A 52 -9.31 -9.01 9.40
N LEU A 53 -10.62 -9.23 9.27
CA LEU A 53 -11.49 -8.46 8.38
C LEU A 53 -11.50 -6.98 8.76
N SER A 54 -11.61 -6.66 10.05
CA SER A 54 -11.56 -5.27 10.55
C SER A 54 -10.23 -4.61 10.20
N GLY A 55 -9.10 -5.28 10.44
CA GLY A 55 -7.78 -4.75 10.12
C GLY A 55 -7.58 -4.55 8.61
N PHE A 56 -7.95 -5.55 7.82
CA PHE A 56 -7.80 -5.52 6.37
C PHE A 56 -8.68 -4.44 5.73
N ILE A 57 -9.96 -4.36 6.10
CA ILE A 57 -10.88 -3.33 5.58
C ILE A 57 -10.47 -1.93 6.05
N SER A 58 -9.90 -1.78 7.25
CA SER A 58 -9.32 -0.50 7.67
C SER A 58 -8.15 -0.08 6.77
N ALA A 59 -7.27 -1.01 6.40
CA ALA A 59 -6.17 -0.71 5.48
C ALA A 59 -6.71 -0.34 4.07
N VAL A 60 -7.69 -1.09 3.55
CA VAL A 60 -8.34 -0.76 2.28
C VAL A 60 -9.02 0.61 2.33
N GLY A 61 -9.74 0.93 3.41
CA GLY A 61 -10.40 2.22 3.59
C GLY A 61 -9.41 3.38 3.65
N SER A 62 -8.31 3.22 4.40
CA SER A 62 -7.22 4.20 4.46
C SER A 62 -6.53 4.41 3.10
N PHE A 63 -6.42 3.36 2.28
CA PHE A 63 -5.85 3.48 0.93
C PHE A 63 -6.77 4.18 -0.06
N ILE A 64 -8.10 4.01 0.08
CA ILE A 64 -9.09 4.67 -0.80
C ILE A 64 -9.22 6.17 -0.46
N LEU A 65 -9.14 6.51 0.84
CA LEU A 65 -9.35 7.87 1.33
C LEU A 65 -8.09 8.73 1.39
N GLY A 66 -6.92 8.09 1.54
CA GLY A 66 -5.60 8.74 1.55
C GLY A 66 -5.21 9.22 0.16
#